data_AF-F9XBK5-F1
#
_entry.id   AF-F9XBK5-F1
#
_cell.length_a   1.000
_cell.length_b   1.000
_cell.length_c   1.000
_cell.angle_alpha   90.00
_cell.angle_beta   90.00
_cell.angle_gamma   90.00
#
_symmetry.space_group_name_H-M   'P 1'
#
loop_
_entity.id
_entity.type
_entity.pdbx_description
1 polymer ?
#
loop_
_entity_poly.entity_id
_entity_poly.type
_entity_poly.pdbx_seq_one_letter_code
_entity_poly.pdbx_strand_id
1 'polypeptide(L)'
;MFYMSPDHSNWWIPALILASPIPLLVMLFTTGPFIHSIQVKLPASARTSKEALKAFAERPNADTILRFHYMKLWPWPTSKEIPFGRLRRIKPSLKAGWANLEWVSENAAEHSKYQDKLWYEMAQGAFQRKYYVNRDQKTDRGAVPGVWNEMWKQIPMKGSREDPMVAARSRRPVTLSGRPGKKL
;
A
#
# COMPACT_ATOMS: atom_id res chain seq x y z
N MET A 1 32.85 -37.94 -1.29
CA MET A 1 32.43 -36.54 -1.03
C MET A 1 32.61 -36.31 0.46
N PHE A 2 33.77 -35.80 0.86
CA PHE A 2 34.19 -35.71 2.27
C PHE A 2 33.59 -34.46 2.91
N TYR A 3 32.58 -34.62 3.77
CA TYR A 3 31.98 -33.52 4.54
C TYR A 3 32.39 -33.51 6.03
N MET A 4 33.18 -34.49 6.45
CA MET A 4 33.56 -34.73 7.85
C MET A 4 35.08 -34.95 7.97
N SER A 5 35.88 -34.02 7.45
CA SER A 5 37.31 -33.93 7.77
C SER A 5 37.51 -32.96 8.93
N PRO A 6 38.10 -33.38 10.08
CA PRO A 6 38.28 -32.55 11.27
C PRO A 6 39.09 -31.27 11.06
N ASP A 7 39.88 -31.21 9.97
CA ASP A 7 40.81 -30.12 9.68
C ASP A 7 40.19 -28.92 8.95
N HIS A 8 38.88 -28.95 8.67
CA HIS A 8 38.18 -27.85 7.99
C HIS A 8 37.10 -27.26 8.88
N SER A 9 37.25 -25.96 9.14
CA SER A 9 36.33 -25.14 9.91
C SER A 9 34.96 -25.11 9.23
N ASN A 10 34.04 -25.96 9.70
CA ASN A 10 32.73 -26.22 9.07
C ASN A 10 31.70 -25.08 9.27
N TRP A 11 32.13 -23.87 9.62
CA TRP A 11 31.28 -22.68 9.78
C TRP A 11 30.53 -22.27 8.49
N TRP A 12 30.99 -22.74 7.35
CA TRP A 12 30.31 -22.53 6.08
C TRP A 12 28.95 -23.26 6.02
N ILE A 13 28.77 -24.40 6.72
CA ILE A 13 27.51 -25.16 6.77
C ILE A 13 26.39 -24.35 7.47
N PRO A 14 26.56 -23.86 8.72
CA PRO A 14 25.55 -23.00 9.34
C PRO A 14 25.38 -21.67 8.59
N ALA A 15 26.44 -21.12 7.99
CA ALA A 15 26.32 -19.92 7.15
C ALA A 15 25.41 -20.15 5.93
N LEU A 16 25.55 -21.29 5.25
CA LEU A 16 24.71 -21.65 4.10
C LEU A 16 23.25 -21.87 4.52
N ILE A 17 23.03 -22.53 5.66
CA ILE A 17 21.69 -22.75 6.23
C ILE A 17 21.01 -21.41 6.54
N LEU A 18 21.73 -20.48 7.19
CA LEU A 18 21.22 -19.14 7.51
C LEU A 18 21.05 -18.25 6.28
N ALA A 19 21.83 -18.47 5.23
CA ALA A 19 21.71 -17.73 3.97
C ALA A 19 20.57 -18.26 3.08
N SER A 20 20.17 -19.53 3.23
CA SER A 20 19.15 -20.16 2.38
C SER A 20 17.78 -19.45 2.35
N PRO A 21 17.24 -18.88 3.44
CA PRO A 21 15.96 -18.17 3.39
C PRO A 21 16.09 -16.73 2.86
N ILE A 22 17.31 -16.19 2.68
CA ILE A 22 17.50 -14.79 2.29
C ILE A 22 16.75 -14.45 0.99
N PRO A 23 16.83 -15.23 -0.10
CA PRO A 23 16.08 -14.94 -1.33
C PRO A 23 14.57 -14.90 -1.12
N LEU A 24 14.02 -15.82 -0.31
CA LEU A 24 12.59 -15.87 0.03
C LEU A 24 12.17 -14.62 0.82
N LEU A 25 12.96 -14.25 1.83
CA LEU A 25 12.71 -13.05 2.61
C LEU A 25 12.76 -11.81 1.72
N VAL A 26 13.80 -11.65 0.91
CA VAL A 26 13.92 -10.53 -0.04
C VAL A 26 12.69 -10.46 -0.94
N MET A 27 12.23 -11.58 -1.51
CA MET A 27 11.01 -11.61 -2.32
C MET A 27 9.78 -11.15 -1.50
N LEU A 28 9.62 -11.64 -0.28
CA LEU A 28 8.49 -11.29 0.59
C LEU A 28 8.49 -9.82 1.01
N PHE A 29 9.66 -9.22 1.23
CA PHE A 29 9.79 -7.83 1.62
C PHE A 29 9.68 -6.86 0.42
N THR A 30 10.02 -7.32 -0.79
CA THR A 30 10.00 -6.51 -2.00
C THR A 30 8.68 -6.60 -2.76
N THR A 31 7.99 -7.73 -2.71
CA THR A 31 6.68 -7.89 -3.36
C THR A 31 5.55 -7.56 -2.39
N GLY A 32 4.75 -6.56 -2.74
CA GLY A 32 3.51 -6.32 -2.01
C GLY A 32 2.52 -7.46 -2.26
N PRO A 33 1.60 -7.76 -1.31
CA PRO A 33 0.57 -8.77 -1.52
C PRO A 33 -0.26 -8.48 -2.78
N PHE A 34 -0.57 -9.54 -3.52
CA PHE A 34 -1.38 -9.48 -4.72
C PHE A 34 -2.87 -9.36 -4.34
N ILE A 35 -3.54 -8.32 -4.84
CA ILE A 35 -4.98 -8.16 -4.68
C ILE A 35 -5.68 -8.98 -5.75
N HIS A 36 -6.49 -9.94 -5.32
CA HIS A 36 -7.26 -10.80 -6.23
C HIS A 36 -8.71 -10.32 -6.41
N SER A 37 -9.24 -9.53 -5.47
CA SER A 37 -10.59 -8.96 -5.59
C SER A 37 -10.67 -7.63 -4.87
N ILE A 38 -11.37 -6.68 -5.50
CA ILE A 38 -11.66 -5.36 -4.96
C ILE A 38 -13.17 -5.22 -4.93
N GLN A 39 -13.73 -4.96 -3.76
CA GLN A 39 -15.15 -4.67 -3.58
C GLN A 39 -15.32 -3.20 -3.21
N VAL A 40 -16.29 -2.53 -3.85
CA VAL A 40 -16.60 -1.12 -3.59
C VAL A 40 -17.91 -1.04 -2.84
N LYS A 41 -17.93 -0.34 -1.70
CA LYS A 41 -19.17 -0.07 -0.98
C LYS A 41 -19.92 1.07 -1.68
N LEU A 42 -20.84 0.70 -2.57
CA LEU A 42 -21.60 1.67 -3.38
C LEU A 42 -22.67 2.40 -2.54
N PRO A 43 -22.84 3.72 -2.70
CA PRO A 43 -23.98 4.46 -2.16
C PRO A 43 -25.29 4.05 -2.87
N ALA A 44 -26.44 4.30 -2.24
CA ALA A 44 -27.75 3.91 -2.79
C ALA A 44 -27.97 4.46 -4.20
N SER A 45 -27.58 5.72 -4.46
CA SER A 45 -27.69 6.36 -5.77
C SER A 45 -26.91 5.65 -6.89
N ALA A 46 -25.75 5.06 -6.58
CA ALA A 46 -24.92 4.37 -7.56
C ALA A 46 -25.38 2.92 -7.82
N ARG A 47 -26.35 2.40 -7.06
CA ARG A 47 -26.91 1.05 -7.23
C ARG A 47 -28.13 1.03 -8.15
N THR A 48 -28.72 2.19 -8.43
CA THR A 48 -29.99 2.30 -9.16
C THR A 48 -29.87 1.90 -10.63
N SER A 49 -28.79 2.27 -11.30
CA SER A 49 -28.58 1.97 -12.72
C SER A 49 -27.11 1.80 -13.08
N LYS A 50 -26.85 1.22 -14.26
CA LYS A 50 -25.49 1.04 -14.79
C LYS A 50 -24.84 2.40 -15.09
N GLU A 51 -25.63 3.36 -15.56
CA GLU A 51 -25.22 4.73 -15.88
C GLU A 51 -24.84 5.47 -14.60
N ALA A 52 -25.62 5.33 -13.53
CA ALA A 52 -25.31 5.91 -12.23
C ALA A 52 -24.01 5.34 -11.64
N LEU A 53 -23.77 4.03 -11.84
CA LEU A 53 -22.51 3.40 -11.43
C LEU A 53 -21.31 3.92 -12.23
N LYS A 54 -21.46 4.14 -13.55
CA LYS A 54 -20.40 4.75 -14.38
C LYS A 54 -20.11 6.19 -13.95
N ALA A 55 -21.15 7.00 -13.76
CA ALA A 55 -21.00 8.38 -13.27
C ALA A 55 -20.32 8.44 -11.90
N PHE A 56 -20.64 7.49 -11.01
CA PHE A 56 -19.94 7.33 -9.74
C PHE A 56 -18.47 6.95 -9.92
N ALA A 57 -18.17 6.05 -10.87
CA ALA A 57 -16.79 5.60 -11.14
C ALA A 57 -15.89 6.72 -11.68
N GLU A 58 -16.46 7.67 -12.43
CA GLU A 58 -15.75 8.85 -12.91
C GLU A 58 -15.41 9.83 -11.79
N ARG A 59 -16.26 9.90 -10.75
CA ARG A 59 -16.12 10.85 -9.63
C ARG A 59 -16.39 10.15 -8.29
N PRO A 60 -15.52 9.23 -7.85
CA PRO A 60 -15.70 8.53 -6.59
C PRO A 60 -15.51 9.50 -5.42
N ASN A 61 -16.37 9.40 -4.41
CA ASN A 61 -16.19 10.16 -3.18
C ASN A 61 -14.96 9.63 -2.41
N ALA A 62 -14.18 10.52 -1.79
CA ALA A 62 -13.03 10.19 -0.96
C ALA A 62 -13.38 9.25 0.20
N ASP A 63 -14.61 9.32 0.72
CA ASP A 63 -15.11 8.47 1.82
C ASP A 63 -15.62 7.09 1.34
N THR A 64 -15.56 6.81 0.04
CA THR A 64 -15.97 5.50 -0.48
C THR A 64 -15.07 4.41 0.08
N ILE A 65 -15.66 3.42 0.75
CA ILE A 65 -14.91 2.29 1.32
C ILE A 65 -14.64 1.24 0.24
N LEU A 66 -13.36 0.91 0.09
CA LEU A 66 -12.88 -0.20 -0.73
C LEU A 66 -12.45 -1.35 0.16
N ARG A 67 -12.93 -2.55 -0.12
CA ARG A 67 -12.50 -3.78 0.54
C ARG A 67 -11.56 -4.55 -0.39
N PHE A 68 -10.30 -4.64 -0.02
CA PHE A 68 -9.30 -5.41 -0.74
C PHE A 68 -9.20 -6.81 -0.17
N HIS A 69 -9.33 -7.80 -1.03
CA HIS A 69 -9.02 -9.18 -0.72
C HIS A 69 -7.66 -9.54 -1.33
N TYR A 70 -6.75 -9.96 -0.46
CA TYR A 70 -5.38 -10.28 -0.84
C TYR A 70 -4.87 -11.49 -0.07
N MET A 71 -3.86 -12.12 -0.65
CA MET A 71 -3.08 -13.16 -0.01
C MET A 71 -1.67 -12.64 0.19
N LYS A 72 -1.06 -13.02 1.32
CA LYS A 72 0.32 -12.66 1.64
C LYS A 72 1.20 -13.88 1.49
N LEU A 73 1.87 -14.30 2.56
CA LEU A 73 2.65 -15.54 2.60
C LEU A 73 1.80 -16.73 3.05
N TRP A 74 0.89 -16.46 3.97
CA TRP A 74 0.03 -17.49 4.52
C TRP A 74 -1.20 -17.71 3.62
N PRO A 75 -1.73 -18.95 3.56
CA PRO A 75 -2.85 -19.30 2.69
C PRO A 75 -4.19 -18.71 3.16
N TRP A 76 -4.22 -17.96 4.27
CA TRP A 76 -5.45 -17.37 4.77
C TRP A 76 -5.86 -16.12 3.98
N PRO A 77 -7.09 -16.10 3.43
CA PRO A 77 -7.59 -14.93 2.74
C PRO A 77 -7.72 -13.78 3.74
N THR A 78 -7.08 -12.65 3.44
CA THR A 78 -7.14 -11.45 4.28
C THR A 78 -7.93 -10.38 3.55
N SER A 79 -8.83 -9.71 4.26
CA SER A 79 -9.57 -8.56 3.74
C SER A 79 -9.23 -7.29 4.51
N LYS A 80 -9.12 -6.15 3.82
CA LYS A 80 -8.91 -4.85 4.45
C LYS A 80 -9.80 -3.79 3.84
N GLU A 81 -10.44 -3.00 4.70
CA GLU A 81 -11.26 -1.86 4.30
C GLU A 81 -10.45 -0.57 4.33
N ILE A 82 -10.51 0.19 3.24
CA ILE A 82 -9.70 1.36 3.00
C ILE A 82 -10.55 2.44 2.33
N PRO A 83 -10.60 3.68 2.85
CA PRO A 83 -11.23 4.79 2.17
C PRO A 83 -10.51 5.15 0.87
N PHE A 84 -11.26 5.42 -0.20
CA PHE A 84 -10.73 5.72 -1.53
C PHE A 84 -9.76 6.91 -1.51
N GLY A 85 -10.10 7.98 -0.79
CA GLY A 85 -9.27 9.18 -0.68
C GLY A 85 -7.95 8.99 0.07
N ARG A 86 -7.71 7.80 0.64
CA ARG A 86 -6.44 7.45 1.31
C ARG A 86 -5.51 6.61 0.41
N LEU A 87 -5.91 6.34 -0.82
CA LEU A 87 -5.10 5.60 -1.78
C LEU A 87 -4.21 6.55 -2.59
N ARG A 88 -3.03 6.05 -2.95
CA ARG A 88 -2.14 6.70 -3.91
C ARG A 88 -1.47 5.66 -4.79
N ARG A 89 -1.22 6.04 -6.04
CA ARG A 89 -0.46 5.22 -6.99
C ARG A 89 1.02 5.41 -6.77
N ILE A 90 1.76 4.32 -6.83
CA ILE A 90 3.22 4.32 -6.74
C ILE A 90 3.83 3.77 -8.03
N LYS A 91 4.95 4.35 -8.44
CA LYS A 91 5.74 3.81 -9.54
C LYS A 91 6.58 2.63 -9.02
N PRO A 92 6.61 1.48 -9.71
CA PRO A 92 7.52 0.40 -9.39
C PRO A 92 8.95 0.93 -9.34
N SER A 93 9.68 0.62 -8.27
CA SER A 93 11.07 1.05 -8.08
C SER A 93 11.76 0.10 -7.12
N LEU A 94 13.10 0.10 -7.08
CA LEU A 94 13.86 -0.73 -6.15
C LEU A 94 13.42 -0.54 -4.68
N LYS A 95 12.99 0.67 -4.31
CA LYS A 95 12.47 0.99 -2.96
C LYS A 95 10.98 0.68 -2.78
N ALA A 96 10.17 0.83 -3.83
CA ALA A 96 8.74 0.57 -3.78
C ALA A 96 8.39 -0.91 -4.01
N GLY A 97 9.34 -1.69 -4.53
CA GLY A 97 9.09 -3.03 -5.02
C GLY A 97 8.26 -3.01 -6.31
N TRP A 98 7.54 -4.10 -6.54
CA TRP A 98 6.62 -4.24 -7.66
C TRP A 98 5.23 -3.67 -7.39
N ALA A 99 4.95 -3.21 -6.17
CA ALA A 99 3.66 -2.65 -5.83
C ALA A 99 3.32 -1.39 -6.66
N ASN A 100 2.05 -1.24 -7.01
CA ASN A 100 1.53 -0.12 -7.80
C ASN A 100 0.50 0.72 -7.05
N LEU A 101 0.04 0.26 -5.88
CA LEU A 101 -0.91 0.95 -5.04
C LEU A 101 -0.40 1.03 -3.60
N GLU A 102 -0.58 2.17 -2.96
CA GLU A 102 -0.21 2.38 -1.57
C GLU A 102 -1.37 3.03 -0.79
N TRP A 103 -1.59 2.55 0.44
CA TRP A 103 -2.53 3.14 1.38
C TRP A 103 -1.84 4.01 2.44
N VAL A 104 -2.41 5.18 2.65
CA VAL A 104 -1.97 6.16 3.64
C VAL A 104 -2.82 6.04 4.92
N SER A 105 -2.19 5.60 6.01
CA SER A 105 -2.78 5.62 7.35
C SER A 105 -3.08 7.05 7.81
N GLU A 106 -4.09 7.20 8.64
CA GLU A 106 -4.53 8.47 9.22
C GLU A 106 -3.41 9.21 9.97
N ASN A 107 -2.60 8.46 10.71
CA ASN A 107 -1.49 9.00 11.51
C ASN A 107 -0.17 9.07 10.72
N ALA A 108 -0.20 8.94 9.39
CA ALA A 108 1.01 8.84 8.58
C ALA A 108 1.94 10.06 8.71
N ALA A 109 1.40 11.23 9.05
CA ALA A 109 2.17 12.45 9.27
C ALA A 109 2.79 12.57 10.68
N GLU A 110 2.38 11.73 11.63
CA GLU A 110 3.07 11.54 12.92
C GLU A 110 4.10 10.42 12.83
N HIS A 111 3.76 9.34 12.12
CA HIS A 111 4.66 8.22 11.85
C HIS A 111 5.87 8.60 10.98
N SER A 112 5.85 9.75 10.29
CA SER A 112 7.04 10.27 9.60
C SER A 112 8.15 10.69 10.55
N LYS A 113 7.88 10.88 11.85
CA LYS A 113 8.93 11.15 12.86
C LYS A 113 9.79 9.92 13.17
N TYR A 114 9.33 8.71 12.82
CA TYR A 114 10.05 7.45 13.02
C TYR A 114 10.60 6.84 11.71
N GLN A 115 10.50 7.57 10.59
CA GLN A 115 10.94 7.12 9.27
C GLN A 115 12.45 6.92 9.15
N ASP A 116 13.26 7.53 10.02
CA ASP A 116 14.72 7.40 9.96
C ASP A 116 15.24 6.02 10.41
N LYS A 117 14.39 5.16 10.99
CA LYS A 117 14.77 3.78 11.30
C LYS A 117 14.55 2.88 10.09
N LEU A 118 15.65 2.45 9.46
CA LEU A 118 15.68 1.48 8.36
C LEU A 118 14.80 0.23 8.64
N TRP A 119 14.78 -0.23 9.90
CA TRP A 119 13.92 -1.33 10.36
C TRP A 119 12.41 -1.01 10.34
N TYR A 120 12.02 0.23 10.58
CA TYR A 120 10.63 0.67 10.54
C TYR A 120 10.11 0.77 9.10
N GLU A 121 10.94 1.23 8.16
CA GLU A 121 10.64 1.15 6.72
C GLU A 121 10.55 -0.29 6.23
N MET A 122 11.44 -1.20 6.69
CA MET A 122 11.33 -2.63 6.35
C MET A 122 10.05 -3.25 6.93
N ALA A 123 9.74 -3.00 8.21
CA ALA A 123 8.55 -3.53 8.85
C ALA A 123 7.25 -2.98 8.25
N GLN A 124 7.14 -1.66 8.01
CA GLN A 124 5.93 -1.07 7.46
C GLN A 124 5.81 -1.19 5.93
N GLY A 125 6.93 -1.10 5.22
CA GLY A 125 7.01 -1.13 3.77
C GLY A 125 6.65 -2.49 3.19
N ALA A 126 6.96 -3.58 3.90
CA ALA A 126 6.64 -4.92 3.48
C ALA A 126 5.30 -5.45 4.01
N PHE A 127 4.81 -4.98 5.18
CA PHE A 127 3.73 -5.72 5.82
C PHE A 127 2.30 -5.27 5.50
N GLN A 128 1.98 -3.97 5.26
CA GLN A 128 0.56 -3.56 5.35
C GLN A 128 0.08 -2.37 4.48
N ARG A 129 0.95 -1.74 3.68
CA ARG A 129 0.60 -0.46 3.02
C ARG A 129 0.69 -0.50 1.50
N LYS A 130 1.52 -1.39 0.94
CA LYS A 130 1.74 -1.50 -0.50
C LYS A 130 1.01 -2.73 -1.03
N TYR A 131 0.37 -2.60 -2.19
CA TYR A 131 -0.37 -3.66 -2.84
C TYR A 131 -0.03 -3.70 -4.32
N TYR A 132 -0.10 -4.89 -4.90
CA TYR A 132 -0.08 -5.07 -6.33
C TYR A 132 -1.50 -5.34 -6.84
N VAL A 133 -1.95 -4.51 -7.77
CA VAL A 133 -3.22 -4.65 -8.49
C VAL A 133 -2.92 -4.99 -9.93
N ASN A 134 -3.35 -6.16 -10.41
CA ASN A 134 -3.28 -6.48 -11.82
C ASN A 134 -4.32 -5.65 -12.59
N ARG A 135 -3.88 -4.85 -13.56
CA ARG A 135 -4.77 -4.01 -14.39
C ARG A 135 -5.14 -4.64 -15.72
N ASP A 136 -4.36 -5.61 -16.18
CA ASP A 136 -4.52 -6.25 -17.49
C ASP A 136 -5.39 -7.51 -17.40
N GLN A 137 -6.27 -7.55 -16.39
CA GLN A 137 -7.14 -8.69 -16.19
C GLN A 137 -8.22 -8.71 -17.28
N LYS A 138 -8.19 -9.75 -18.12
CA LYS A 138 -9.11 -9.93 -19.26
C LYS A 138 -10.58 -10.08 -18.85
N THR A 139 -10.85 -10.39 -17.58
CA THR A 139 -12.19 -10.67 -17.06
C THR A 139 -12.48 -9.77 -15.87
N ASP A 140 -13.31 -8.76 -16.08
CA ASP A 140 -13.91 -7.98 -15.01
C ASP A 140 -15.16 -8.71 -14.52
N ARG A 141 -15.19 -9.08 -13.23
CA ARG A 141 -16.34 -9.75 -12.60
C ARG A 141 -17.35 -8.74 -12.04
N GLY A 142 -17.13 -7.44 -12.25
CA GLY A 142 -18.03 -6.38 -11.82
C GLY A 142 -19.35 -6.34 -12.62
N ALA A 143 -20.39 -5.77 -12.00
CA ALA A 143 -21.69 -5.58 -12.63
C ALA A 143 -21.64 -4.70 -13.89
N VAL A 144 -20.63 -3.81 -13.97
CA VAL A 144 -20.32 -3.00 -15.14
C VAL A 144 -18.81 -3.11 -15.40
N PRO A 145 -18.40 -3.59 -16.58
CA PRO A 145 -16.99 -3.67 -16.94
C PRO A 145 -16.33 -2.29 -16.92
N GLY A 146 -15.12 -2.21 -16.36
CA GLY A 146 -14.27 -1.02 -16.42
C GLY A 146 -14.51 0.02 -15.32
N VAL A 147 -15.43 -0.21 -14.39
CA VAL A 147 -15.65 0.68 -13.22
C VAL A 147 -14.36 0.91 -12.45
N TRP A 148 -13.60 -0.16 -12.19
CA TRP A 148 -12.32 -0.04 -11.50
C TRP A 148 -11.28 0.74 -12.30
N ASN A 149 -11.30 0.64 -13.64
CA ASN A 149 -10.37 1.37 -14.49
C ASN A 149 -10.62 2.87 -14.44
N GLU A 150 -11.88 3.30 -14.40
CA GLU A 150 -12.23 4.71 -14.24
C GLU A 150 -11.86 5.21 -12.84
N MET A 151 -12.22 4.46 -11.79
CA MET A 151 -11.82 4.80 -10.42
C MET A 151 -10.30 4.87 -10.26
N TRP A 152 -9.54 3.96 -10.87
CA TRP A 152 -8.08 3.95 -10.80
C TRP A 152 -7.44 5.22 -11.36
N LYS A 153 -8.02 5.81 -12.41
CA LYS A 153 -7.52 7.07 -13.00
C LYS A 153 -7.60 8.23 -11.99
N GLN A 154 -8.61 8.20 -11.12
CA GLN A 154 -8.86 9.22 -10.09
C GLN A 154 -7.94 9.10 -8.87
N ILE A 155 -7.18 7.99 -8.73
CA ILE A 155 -6.25 7.84 -7.62
C ILE A 155 -5.01 8.71 -7.89
N PRO A 156 -4.61 9.61 -6.98
CA PRO A 156 -3.46 10.48 -7.22
C PRO A 156 -2.14 9.69 -7.27
N MET A 157 -1.16 10.20 -8.03
CA MET A 157 0.20 9.66 -7.98
C MET A 157 0.91 10.15 -6.70
N LYS A 158 1.77 9.30 -6.13
CA LYS A 158 2.63 9.67 -5.00
C LYS A 158 3.46 10.90 -5.36
N GLY A 159 3.38 11.93 -4.51
CA GLY A 159 4.07 13.21 -4.70
C GLY A 159 3.33 14.24 -5.55
N SER A 160 2.14 13.91 -6.08
CA SER A 160 1.26 14.90 -6.71
C SER A 160 0.66 15.87 -5.69
N ARG A 161 0.15 17.02 -6.15
CA ARG A 161 -0.54 18.01 -5.29
C ARG A 161 -1.77 17.42 -4.59
N GLU A 162 -2.41 16.45 -5.23
CA GLU A 162 -3.59 15.74 -4.76
C GLU A 162 -3.24 14.51 -3.89
N ASP A 163 -1.95 14.22 -3.67
CA ASP A 163 -1.53 13.14 -2.77
C ASP A 163 -2.09 13.41 -1.37
N PRO A 164 -2.83 12.45 -0.75
CA PRO A 164 -3.39 12.62 0.59
C PRO A 164 -2.34 12.98 1.64
N MET A 165 -1.08 12.59 1.46
CA MET A 165 0.02 13.01 2.35
C MET A 165 0.41 14.48 2.17
N VAL A 166 0.40 14.99 0.93
CA VAL A 166 0.74 16.38 0.63
C VAL A 166 -0.41 17.29 1.06
N ALA A 167 -1.65 16.92 0.73
CA ALA A 167 -2.85 17.62 1.15
C ALA A 167 -3.02 17.63 2.68
N ALA A 168 -2.65 16.56 3.38
CA ALA A 168 -2.66 16.55 4.86
C ALA A 168 -1.59 17.47 5.47
N ARG A 169 -0.41 17.58 4.84
CA ARG A 169 0.65 18.51 5.30
C ARG A 169 0.23 19.98 5.16
N SER A 170 -0.44 20.35 4.07
CA SER A 170 -0.87 21.74 3.86
C SER A 170 -1.97 22.20 4.82
N ARG A 171 -2.75 21.27 5.39
CA ARG A 171 -3.83 21.57 6.34
C ARG A 171 -3.37 21.73 7.78
N ARG A 172 -2.10 21.50 8.09
CA ARG A 172 -1.58 21.70 9.45
C ARG A 172 -1.55 23.20 9.76
N PRO A 173 -2.21 23.67 10.84
CA PRO A 173 -2.08 25.07 11.26
C PRO A 173 -0.61 25.32 11.59
N VAL A 174 -0.01 26.30 10.91
CA VAL A 174 1.35 26.75 11.22
C VAL A 174 1.32 27.29 12.64
N THR A 175 1.86 26.52 13.59
CA THR A 175 2.02 26.99 14.95
C THR A 175 3.12 28.03 14.94
N LEU A 176 2.74 29.31 14.94
CA LEU A 176 3.69 30.42 15.11
C LEU A 176 4.21 30.39 16.55
N SER A 177 5.22 29.55 16.82
CA SER A 177 5.95 29.55 18.08
C SER A 177 6.85 30.79 18.13
N GLY A 178 6.31 31.92 18.60
CA GLY A 178 7.11 33.14 18.66
C GLY A 178 6.42 34.41 19.11
N ARG A 179 5.33 34.35 19.90
CA ARG A 179 4.77 35.57 20.51
C ARG A 179 5.18 35.63 21.99
N PRO A 180 6.21 36.40 22.36
CA PRO A 180 6.49 36.67 23.77
C PRO A 180 5.32 37.47 24.34
N GLY A 181 4.58 36.86 25.27
CA GLY A 181 3.53 37.52 26.00
C GLY A 181 4.14 38.63 26.87
N LYS A 182 3.72 39.88 26.63
CA LYS A 182 3.93 40.97 27.58
C LYS A 182 3.24 40.58 28.89
N LYS A 183 4.02 40.44 29.96
CA LYS A 183 3.48 40.41 31.33
C LYS A 183 2.94 41.82 31.64
N LEU A 184 1.66 41.89 31.95
CA LEU A 184 1.06 42.99 32.70
C LEU A 184 1.37 42.79 34.19
#